data_AF-A0A8J6N240-F1
#
_entry.id   AF-A0A8J6N240-F1
#
_cell.length_a   1.000
_cell.length_b   1.000
_cell.length_c   1.000
_cell.angle_alpha   90.00
_cell.angle_beta   90.00
_cell.angle_gamma   90.00
#
_symmetry.space_group_name_H-M   'P 1'
#
loop_
_entity.id
_entity.type
_entity.pdbx_description
1 polymer ?
#
loop_
_entity_poly.entity_id
_entity_poly.type
_entity_poly.pdbx_seq_one_letter_code
_entity_poly.pdbx_strand_id
1 'polypeptide(L)' 'MKDELLCPNCGKVVEKYRNPFPTVDIIIETGKQKGGIVLIKRKNPPFGWALPGGFVDYGESLESAAKREAEEETSMK' A
#
# COMPACT_ATOMS: atom_id res chain seq x y z
N MET A 1 -17.25 10.49 4.41
CA MET A 1 -18.31 10.94 3.48
C MET A 1 -19.05 9.71 3.03
N LYS A 2 -20.37 9.66 3.19
CA LYS A 2 -21.20 8.51 2.82
C LYS A 2 -21.95 8.85 1.53
N ASP A 3 -21.93 7.94 0.58
CA ASP A 3 -22.76 8.02 -0.61
C ASP A 3 -23.93 7.03 -0.45
N GLU A 4 -25.13 7.42 -0.85
CA GLU A 4 -26.29 6.53 -0.86
C GLU A 4 -26.45 5.94 -2.26
N LEU A 5 -26.50 4.61 -2.34
CA LEU A 5 -26.72 3.87 -3.59
C LEU A 5 -28.06 3.16 -3.54
N LEU A 6 -28.80 3.17 -4.64
CA LEU A 6 -30.02 2.36 -4.77
C LEU A 6 -29.69 1.00 -5.36
N CYS A 7 -30.12 -0.08 -4.70
CA CYS A 7 -29.99 -1.43 -5.24
C CYS A 7 -30.86 -1.56 -6.51
N PRO A 8 -30.29 -1.87 -7.69
CA PRO A 8 -31.05 -1.93 -8.94
C PRO A 8 -32.07 -3.09 -8.96
N ASN A 9 -31.97 -4.05 -8.04
CA ASN A 9 -32.87 -5.20 -7.96
C ASN A 9 -34.08 -4.98 -7.02
N CYS A 10 -33.89 -4.30 -5.87
CA CYS A 10 -34.93 -4.18 -4.85
C CYS A 10 -35.19 -2.75 -4.36
N GLY A 11 -34.48 -1.75 -4.88
CA GLY A 11 -34.67 -0.34 -4.54
C GLY A 11 -34.22 0.07 -3.13
N LYS A 12 -33.67 -0.85 -2.33
CA LYS A 12 -33.13 -0.51 -1.00
C LYS A 12 -31.92 0.42 -1.13
N VAL A 13 -31.86 1.40 -0.23
CA VAL A 13 -30.68 2.27 -0.05
C VAL A 13 -29.56 1.47 0.62
N VAL A 14 -28.38 1.51 0.03
CA VAL A 14 -27.14 0.94 0.54
C VAL A 14 -26.18 2.09 0.80
N GLU A 15 -25.70 2.21 2.04
CA GLU A 15 -24.66 3.17 2.38
C GLU A 15 -23.31 2.69 1.83
N LYS A 16 -22.68 3.51 0.99
CA LYS A 16 -21.29 3.33 0.56
C LYS A 16 -20.39 4.27 1.31
N TYR A 17 -19.38 3.71 1.96
CA TYR A 17 -18.36 4.46 2.68
C TYR A 17 -17.21 4.82 1.75
N ARG A 18 -16.78 6.09 1.77
CA ARG A 18 -15.53 6.52 1.14
C ARG A 18 -14.39 6.38 2.16
N ASN A 19 -13.86 5.18 2.26
CA ASN A 19 -12.71 4.88 3.12
C ASN A 19 -11.40 5.03 2.32
N PRO A 20 -10.31 5.51 2.95
CA PRO A 20 -9.00 5.45 2.32
C PRO A 20 -8.55 3.99 2.19
N PHE A 21 -7.73 3.72 1.18
CA PHE A 21 -7.01 2.46 1.09
C PHE A 21 -5.71 2.59 1.89
N PRO A 22 -5.50 1.75 2.92
CA PRO A 22 -4.26 1.77 3.69
C PRO A 22 -3.07 1.29 2.84
N THR A 23 -1.94 1.96 2.99
CA THR A 23 -0.66 1.60 2.35
C THR A 23 0.47 1.64 3.37
N VAL A 24 1.58 0.99 3.03
CA VAL A 24 2.85 1.06 3.75
C VAL A 24 3.96 1.50 2.80
N ASP A 25 4.90 2.28 3.32
CA ASP A 25 6.17 2.62 2.67
C ASP A 25 7.30 2.27 3.64
N ILE A 26 8.37 1.63 3.16
CA ILE A 26 9.43 1.09 4.00
C ILE A 26 10.75 1.84 3.74
N ILE A 27 11.39 2.33 4.80
CA ILE A 27 12.78 2.80 4.75
C ILE A 27 13.68 1.62 5.12
N ILE A 28 14.41 1.10 4.14
CA ILE A 28 15.38 0.02 4.33
C ILE A 28 16.79 0.61 4.32
N GLU A 29 17.46 0.57 5.46
CA GLU A 29 18.84 1.05 5.62
C GLU A 29 19.86 -0.06 5.35
N THR A 30 20.92 0.23 4.60
CA THR A 30 21.94 -0.75 4.20
C THR A 30 23.24 -0.58 4.99
N GLY A 31 23.48 -1.37 6.03
CA GLY A 31 24.74 -1.35 6.79
C GLY A 31 24.84 -0.25 7.88
N LYS A 32 25.75 -0.42 8.85
CA LYS A 32 25.72 0.31 10.14
C LYS A 32 26.47 1.66 10.20
N GLN A 33 27.36 1.97 9.25
CA GLN A 33 28.30 3.11 9.39
C GLN A 33 28.39 4.01 8.15
N LYS A 34 28.21 3.47 6.94
CA LYS A 34 28.09 4.21 5.67
C LYS A 34 26.94 3.64 4.86
N GLY A 35 25.78 3.57 5.48
CA GLY A 35 24.61 2.98 4.84
C GLY A 35 23.87 3.93 3.92
N GLY A 36 23.22 3.35 2.91
CA GLY A 36 22.27 4.04 2.05
C GLY A 36 20.84 3.57 2.32
N ILE A 37 19.88 4.28 1.72
CA ILE A 37 18.46 3.90 1.73
C ILE A 37 18.15 3.20 0.40
N VAL A 38 17.43 2.09 0.46
CA VAL A 38 16.92 1.41 -0.74
C VAL A 38 15.80 2.24 -1.36
N LEU A 39 15.93 2.49 -2.66
CA LEU A 39 14.88 3.11 -3.48
C LEU A 39 14.55 2.22 -4.66
N ILE A 40 13.28 2.24 -5.07
CA ILE A 40 12.80 1.56 -6.28
C ILE A 40 12.50 2.56 -7.39
N LYS A 41 12.57 2.12 -8.65
CA LYS A 41 12.02 2.86 -9.78
C LYS A 41 10.62 2.35 -10.07
N ARG A 42 9.63 3.25 -9.97
CA ARG A 42 8.23 2.90 -10.22
C ARG A 42 8.02 2.47 -11.67
N LYS A 43 7.44 1.29 -11.87
CA LYS A 43 7.07 0.77 -13.20
C LYS A 43 5.84 1.46 -13.79
N ASN A 44 4.93 1.94 -12.93
CA ASN A 44 3.66 2.56 -13.32
C ASN A 44 3.63 4.06 -12.95
N PRO A 45 2.85 4.89 -13.68
CA PRO A 45 2.66 6.29 -13.33
C PRO A 45 2.12 6.52 -11.90
N PRO A 46 2.45 7.65 -11.26
CA PRO A 46 3.48 8.60 -11.67
C PRO A 46 4.88 7.97 -11.59
N PHE A 47 5.73 8.20 -12.60
CA PHE A 47 7.08 7.63 -12.64
C PHE A 47 8.03 8.39 -11.71
N GLY A 48 9.05 7.70 -11.20
CA GLY A 48 10.06 8.30 -10.34
C GLY A 48 10.72 7.29 -9.43
N TRP A 49 11.63 7.79 -8.61
CA TRP A 49 12.16 7.06 -7.46
C TRP A 49 11.17 7.13 -6.30
N ALA A 50 11.01 6.02 -5.60
CA ALA A 50 10.15 5.92 -4.44
C ALA A 50 10.76 4.97 -3.39
N LEU A 51 10.22 5.02 -2.18
CA LEU A 51 10.40 3.94 -1.22
C LEU A 51 9.66 2.70 -1.75
N PRO A 52 10.14 1.49 -1.42
CA PRO A 52 9.35 0.29 -1.62
C PRO A 52 8.09 0.36 -0.75
N GLY A 53 6.98 -0.16 -1.26
CA GLY A 53 5.70 -0.05 -0.57
C GLY A 53 4.50 -0.41 -1.43
N GLY A 54 3.37 -0.60 -0.77
CA GLY A 54 2.15 -1.05 -1.43
C GLY A 54 0.93 -1.03 -0.52
N PHE A 55 -0.15 -1.63 -1.01
CA PHE A 55 -1.43 -1.68 -0.31
C PHE A 55 -1.42 -2.74 0.79
N VAL A 56 -2.13 -2.46 1.88
CA VAL A 56 -2.33 -3.43 2.97
C VAL A 56 -3.52 -4.31 2.64
N ASP A 57 -3.32 -5.63 2.70
CA ASP A 57 -4.38 -6.59 2.43
C ASP A 57 -5.37 -6.73 3.60
N TYR A 58 -6.57 -7.19 3.29
CA TYR A 58 -7.60 -7.36 4.31
C TYR A 58 -7.18 -8.41 5.36
N GLY A 59 -7.17 -8.01 6.63
CA GLY A 59 -6.75 -8.86 7.74
C GLY A 59 -5.23 -8.93 7.95
N GLU A 60 -4.44 -8.20 7.15
CA GLU A 60 -2.99 -8.11 7.29
C GLU A 60 -2.60 -7.03 8.32
N SER A 61 -1.54 -7.28 9.10
CA SER A 61 -0.94 -6.24 9.96
C SER A 61 -0.01 -5.33 9.15
N LEU A 62 0.21 -4.09 9.60
CA LEU A 62 1.09 -3.16 8.89
C LEU A 62 2.53 -3.68 8.78
N GLU A 63 3.01 -4.38 9.82
CA GLU A 63 4.35 -5.00 9.83
C GLU A 63 4.45 -6.17 8.85
N SER A 64 3.36 -6.91 8.67
CA SER A 64 3.30 -8.03 7.74
C SER A 64 3.30 -7.52 6.29
N ALA A 65 2.47 -6.51 6.01
CA ALA A 65 2.43 -5.82 4.72
C ALA A 65 3.81 -5.23 4.38
N ALA A 66 4.45 -4.56 5.33
CA ALA A 66 5.77 -3.96 5.13
C ALA A 66 6.84 -4.99 4.74
N LYS A 67 6.85 -6.17 5.38
CA LYS A 67 7.80 -7.25 5.04
C LYS A 67 7.50 -7.86 3.67
N ARG A 68 6.22 -8.10 3.36
CA ARG A 68 5.79 -8.65 2.07
C ARG A 68 6.19 -7.71 0.93
N GLU A 69 5.85 -6.43 1.01
CA GLU A 69 6.17 -5.43 -0.02
C GLU A 69 7.70 -5.27 -0.18
N ALA A 70 8.46 -5.27 0.92
CA ALA A 70 9.93 -5.26 0.84
C ALA A 70 10.48 -6.48 0.08
N GLU A 71 9.94 -7.69 0.32
CA GLU A 71 10.35 -8.90 -0.39
C GLU A 71 9.95 -8.88 -1.87
N GLU A 72 8.72 -8.47 -2.19
CA GLU A 72 8.20 -8.45 -3.56
C GLU A 72 8.95 -7.45 -4.46
N GLU A 73 9.23 -6.24 -3.96
CA GLU A 73 9.79 -5.17 -4.78
C GLU A 73 11.33 -5.11 -4.76
N THR A 74 11.96 -5.64 -3.72
CA THR A 74 13.43 -5.55 -3.53
C THR A 74 14.13 -6.90 -3.38
N SER A 75 13.38 -8.00 -3.22
CA SER A 75 13.91 -9.34 -2.92
C SER A 75 14.71 -9.42 -1.60
N MET A 76 14.50 -8.47 -0.69
CA MET A 76 15.11 -8.43 0.65
C MET A 76 14.13 -8.95 1.72
N LYS A 77 14.66 -9.51 2.82
CA LYS A 77 13.89 -10.06 3.95
C LYS A 77 14.20 -9.34 5.25
#